data_AF-A0A953RQP7-F1
#
_entry.id   AF-A0A953RQP7-F1
#
_cell.length_a   1.000
_cell.length_b   1.000
_cell.length_c   1.000
_cell.angle_alpha   90.00
_cell.angle_beta   90.00
_cell.angle_gamma   90.00
#
_symmetry.space_group_name_H-M   'P 1'
#
loop_
_entity.id
_entity.type
_entity.pdbx_description
1 polymer ?
#
loop_
_entity_poly.entity_id
_entity_poly.type
_entity_poly.pdbx_seq_one_letter_code
_entity_poly.pdbx_strand_id
1 'polypeptide(L)'
;MTQITILGEAWGEHEERERAPFVGYSGYELTRMLDEAGISRADCHLTNVFNLRPKGNDITTLCGDKAHGIPGYPALAKSKYVNARYRPELDRLADELVGVNPNVVIALGNTACWSLLGRTGISAVRGTTQLSTHTVSDFKVLPTYHPAAVGRDWTLRPIVVVDLMKAKRESEYAELRRPKREIWIEPTIQDLYTFDEKYIQGSDILSVDIETAGNQITCIGFAPSEEVGLVVPFLDARKPKRSYWPDASDEFKAWVFTRFLLERALPPKLFQNGLYDISFLLRAYGIRVNNALHDSMLLHHALQPEMLKGLGFLGSCYTDERNWKSMRDTETIKADD
;
A
#
# COMPACT_ATOMS: atom_id res chain seq x y z
N MET A 1 26.31 -3.65 -11.95
CA MET A 1 25.62 -4.18 -10.76
C MET A 1 24.13 -4.19 -11.05
N THR A 2 23.47 -5.33 -10.91
CA THR A 2 22.04 -5.50 -11.18
C THR A 2 21.22 -4.78 -10.11
N GLN A 3 20.34 -3.85 -10.51
CA GLN A 3 19.54 -3.06 -9.56
C GLN A 3 18.26 -3.79 -9.12
N ILE A 4 17.82 -4.79 -9.89
CA ILE A 4 16.53 -5.46 -9.72
C ILE A 4 16.72 -6.98 -9.67
N THR A 5 16.19 -7.61 -8.64
CA THR A 5 15.96 -9.06 -8.62
C THR A 5 14.49 -9.37 -8.80
N ILE A 6 14.15 -10.31 -9.68
CA ILE A 6 12.81 -10.87 -9.83
C ILE A 6 12.75 -12.22 -9.12
N LEU A 7 11.89 -12.33 -8.12
CA LEU A 7 11.75 -13.53 -7.29
C LEU A 7 10.39 -14.19 -7.54
N GLY A 8 10.43 -15.40 -8.12
CA GLY A 8 9.25 -16.24 -8.34
C GLY A 8 9.03 -17.30 -7.27
N GLU A 9 8.03 -18.14 -7.47
CA GLU A 9 7.63 -19.19 -6.54
C GLU A 9 8.54 -20.42 -6.60
N ALA A 10 8.49 -21.15 -7.71
CA ALA A 10 9.21 -22.40 -7.92
C ALA A 10 9.31 -22.69 -9.43
N TRP A 11 10.04 -23.73 -9.82
CA TRP A 11 10.11 -24.14 -11.22
C TRP A 11 8.78 -24.73 -11.70
N GLY A 12 8.40 -24.38 -12.94
CA GLY A 12 7.43 -25.12 -13.73
C GLY A 12 8.09 -26.21 -14.57
N GLU A 13 7.34 -26.76 -15.52
CA GLU A 13 7.81 -27.85 -16.39
C GLU A 13 8.98 -27.44 -17.29
N HIS A 14 8.88 -26.25 -17.89
CA HIS A 14 9.92 -25.74 -18.76
C HIS A 14 11.15 -25.33 -17.95
N GLU A 15 10.95 -24.68 -16.80
CA GLU A 15 12.04 -24.29 -15.90
C GLU A 15 12.83 -25.50 -15.38
N GLU A 16 12.16 -26.61 -15.06
CA GLU A 16 12.82 -27.86 -14.65
C GLU A 16 13.69 -28.46 -15.75
N ARG A 17 13.20 -28.43 -17.00
CA ARG A 17 13.92 -28.96 -18.16
C ARG A 17 15.14 -28.10 -18.52
N GLU A 18 14.97 -26.79 -18.58
CA GLU A 18 16.02 -25.85 -18.97
C GLU A 18 16.91 -25.43 -17.79
N ARG A 19 16.54 -25.77 -16.55
CA ARG A 19 17.19 -25.36 -15.30
C ARG A 19 17.39 -23.84 -15.19
N ALA A 20 16.41 -23.09 -15.66
CA ALA A 20 16.42 -21.63 -15.70
C ALA A 20 15.04 -21.07 -15.32
N PRO A 21 14.98 -19.97 -14.55
CA PRO A 21 13.72 -19.41 -14.09
C PRO A 21 12.98 -18.64 -15.20
N PHE A 22 11.65 -18.67 -15.16
CA PHE A 22 10.75 -17.91 -16.04
C PHE A 22 10.99 -18.16 -17.54
N VAL A 23 11.19 -19.42 -17.95
CA VAL A 23 11.32 -19.81 -19.37
C VAL A 23 10.01 -20.32 -19.97
N GLY A 24 9.00 -20.61 -19.14
CA GLY A 24 7.66 -20.99 -19.59
C GLY A 24 6.76 -19.79 -19.95
N TYR A 25 5.47 -20.07 -20.18
CA TYR A 25 4.46 -19.07 -20.54
C TYR A 25 4.37 -17.89 -19.56
N SER A 26 4.39 -18.19 -18.25
CA SER A 26 4.41 -17.15 -17.20
C SER A 26 5.61 -16.22 -17.34
N GLY A 27 6.76 -16.74 -17.78
CA GLY A 27 7.95 -15.94 -18.03
C GLY A 27 7.87 -15.09 -19.30
N TYR A 28 7.17 -15.56 -20.33
CA TYR A 28 6.87 -14.75 -21.51
C TYR A 28 6.02 -13.52 -21.15
N GLU A 29 4.92 -13.73 -20.42
CA GLU A 29 4.07 -12.61 -20.01
C GLU A 29 4.77 -11.67 -19.02
N LEU A 30 5.59 -12.21 -18.10
CA LEU A 30 6.47 -11.40 -17.26
C LEU A 30 7.35 -10.47 -18.09
N THR A 31 7.96 -10.98 -19.17
CA THR A 31 8.84 -10.20 -20.04
C THR A 31 8.08 -9.03 -20.66
N ARG A 32 6.86 -9.27 -21.18
CA ARG A 32 6.02 -8.21 -21.74
C ARG A 32 5.65 -7.14 -20.73
N MET A 33 5.28 -7.55 -19.52
CA MET A 33 4.93 -6.60 -18.45
C MET A 33 6.17 -5.80 -17.95
N LEU A 34 7.35 -6.42 -17.92
CA LEU A 34 8.61 -5.72 -17.62
C LEU A 34 8.94 -4.68 -18.69
N ASP A 35 8.83 -5.04 -19.98
CA ASP A 35 9.09 -4.12 -21.09
C ASP A 35 8.13 -2.92 -21.05
N GLU A 36 6.83 -3.14 -20.79
CA GLU A 36 5.84 -2.06 -20.62
C GLU A 36 6.14 -1.14 -19.44
N ALA A 37 6.73 -1.68 -18.37
CA ALA A 37 7.16 -0.92 -17.20
C ALA A 37 8.54 -0.25 -17.39
N GLY A 38 9.18 -0.39 -18.55
CA GLY A 38 10.51 0.16 -18.81
C GLY A 38 11.64 -0.58 -18.09
N ILE A 39 11.45 -1.86 -17.77
CA ILE A 39 12.44 -2.73 -17.15
C ILE A 39 12.95 -3.74 -18.20
N SER A 40 14.22 -3.63 -18.57
CA SER A 40 14.88 -4.63 -19.41
C SER A 40 15.10 -5.92 -18.61
N ARG A 41 14.54 -7.03 -19.08
CA ARG A 41 14.74 -8.35 -18.45
C ARG A 41 16.22 -8.76 -18.36
N ALA A 42 17.05 -8.34 -19.32
CA ALA A 42 18.46 -8.66 -19.36
C ALA A 42 19.26 -8.00 -18.21
N ASP A 43 18.74 -6.89 -17.67
CA ASP A 43 19.35 -6.15 -16.57
C ASP A 43 18.84 -6.59 -15.19
N CYS A 44 18.01 -7.64 -15.16
CA CYS A 44 17.47 -8.22 -13.94
C CYS A 44 18.21 -9.51 -13.58
N HIS A 45 18.33 -9.77 -12.28
CA HIS A 45 18.63 -11.10 -11.78
C HIS A 45 17.30 -11.84 -11.59
N LEU A 46 17.16 -13.05 -12.15
CA LEU A 46 15.93 -13.83 -12.03
C LEU A 46 16.21 -15.07 -11.20
N THR A 47 15.37 -15.34 -10.21
CA THR A 47 15.46 -16.55 -9.36
C THR A 47 14.09 -16.95 -8.83
N ASN A 48 14.01 -18.08 -8.16
CA ASN A 48 12.81 -18.55 -7.45
C ASN A 48 13.13 -18.83 -5.99
N VAL A 49 12.10 -18.86 -5.14
CA VAL A 49 12.25 -19.34 -3.77
C VAL A 49 12.71 -20.79 -3.77
N PHE A 50 12.13 -21.63 -4.63
CA PHE A 50 12.51 -23.04 -4.75
C PHE A 50 12.98 -23.36 -6.16
N ASN A 51 14.27 -23.71 -6.33
CA ASN A 51 14.84 -24.16 -7.60
C ASN A 51 14.58 -25.66 -7.85
N LEU A 52 13.32 -26.03 -7.72
CA LEU A 52 12.80 -27.37 -8.00
C LEU A 52 11.33 -27.25 -8.39
N ARG A 53 10.79 -28.29 -9.04
CA ARG A 53 9.39 -28.34 -9.43
C ARG A 53 8.55 -29.06 -8.35
N PRO A 54 7.58 -28.40 -7.71
CA PRO A 54 6.63 -29.06 -6.83
C PRO A 54 5.76 -30.05 -7.61
N LYS A 55 5.32 -31.13 -6.97
CA LYS A 55 4.48 -32.15 -7.63
C LYS A 55 3.21 -31.50 -8.15
N GLY A 56 2.95 -31.62 -9.46
CA GLY A 56 1.78 -31.03 -10.10
C GLY A 56 1.78 -29.49 -10.13
N ASN A 57 2.95 -28.84 -9.98
CA ASN A 57 3.10 -27.38 -9.83
C ASN A 57 2.27 -26.81 -8.66
N ASP A 58 2.05 -27.62 -7.62
CA ASP A 58 1.37 -27.22 -6.39
C ASP A 58 2.40 -27.05 -5.27
N ILE A 59 2.66 -25.79 -4.90
CA ILE A 59 3.62 -25.44 -3.85
C ILE A 59 3.29 -26.06 -2.49
N THR A 60 2.02 -26.37 -2.22
CA THR A 60 1.59 -26.95 -0.94
C THR A 60 2.09 -28.39 -0.76
N THR A 61 2.56 -29.03 -1.83
CA THR A 61 3.23 -30.34 -1.77
C THR A 61 4.60 -30.28 -1.10
N LEU A 62 5.20 -29.08 -0.98
CA LEU A 62 6.40 -28.85 -0.18
C LEU A 62 6.09 -28.65 1.31
N CYS A 63 4.81 -28.55 1.68
CA CYS A 63 4.38 -28.24 3.04
C CYS A 63 3.98 -29.48 3.85
N GLY A 64 4.08 -29.34 5.18
CA GLY A 64 3.61 -30.27 6.20
C GLY A 64 2.83 -29.52 7.28
N ASP A 65 2.74 -30.15 8.46
CA ASP A 65 2.21 -29.50 9.66
C ASP A 65 3.21 -28.50 10.27
N LYS A 66 2.80 -27.82 11.35
CA LYS A 66 3.66 -26.84 12.03
C LYS A 66 4.91 -27.46 12.65
N ALA A 67 4.84 -28.70 13.13
CA ALA A 67 5.94 -29.36 13.82
C ALA A 67 7.10 -29.69 12.86
N HIS A 68 6.78 -29.97 11.59
CA HIS A 68 7.76 -30.22 10.53
C HIS A 68 8.11 -28.96 9.73
N GLY A 69 7.52 -27.81 10.06
CA GLY A 69 7.75 -26.54 9.38
C GLY A 69 9.14 -25.95 9.63
N ILE A 70 9.60 -25.08 8.73
CA ILE A 70 10.82 -24.28 8.96
C ILE A 70 10.58 -23.37 10.19
N PRO A 71 11.42 -23.47 11.25
CA PRO A 71 11.28 -22.63 12.43
C PRO A 71 11.36 -21.14 12.10
N GLY A 72 10.50 -20.34 12.73
CA GLY A 72 10.42 -18.89 12.52
C GLY A 72 9.60 -18.44 11.31
N TYR A 73 9.21 -19.36 10.40
CA TYR A 73 8.38 -19.02 9.26
C TYR A 73 6.88 -19.26 9.56
N PRO A 74 6.00 -18.35 9.10
CA PRO A 74 4.56 -18.57 9.20
C PRO A 74 4.10 -19.64 8.20
N ALA A 75 2.83 -20.03 8.31
CA ALA A 75 2.23 -20.94 7.32
C ALA A 75 2.18 -20.27 5.93
N LEU A 76 2.54 -21.01 4.88
CA LEU A 76 2.45 -20.54 3.49
C LEU A 76 1.00 -20.56 2.97
N ALA A 77 0.21 -21.52 3.45
CA ALA A 77 -1.22 -21.62 3.21
C ALA A 77 -1.93 -22.12 4.49
N LYS A 78 -3.26 -22.18 4.49
CA LYS A 78 -4.05 -22.56 5.67
C LYS A 78 -3.57 -23.89 6.28
N SER A 79 -2.95 -23.80 7.46
CA SER A 79 -2.33 -24.93 8.20
C SER A 79 -1.26 -25.70 7.42
N LYS A 80 -0.57 -25.07 6.47
CA LYS A 80 0.48 -25.65 5.64
C LYS A 80 1.79 -24.89 5.85
N TYR A 81 2.76 -25.53 6.50
CA TYR A 81 4.08 -24.96 6.76
C TYR A 81 5.11 -25.63 5.85
N VAL A 82 5.97 -24.86 5.19
CA VAL A 82 7.03 -25.45 4.34
C VAL A 82 7.92 -26.35 5.19
N ASN A 83 8.14 -27.59 4.75
CA ASN A 83 8.91 -28.55 5.53
C ASN A 83 10.36 -28.09 5.74
N ALA A 84 10.90 -28.31 6.93
CA ALA A 84 12.26 -27.92 7.32
C ALA A 84 13.35 -28.43 6.37
N ARG A 85 13.13 -29.57 5.70
CA ARG A 85 14.04 -30.11 4.67
C ARG A 85 14.30 -29.19 3.48
N TYR A 86 13.42 -28.22 3.22
CA TYR A 86 13.57 -27.24 2.14
C TYR A 86 14.27 -25.94 2.60
N ARG A 87 14.74 -25.88 3.85
CA ARG A 87 15.54 -24.76 4.36
C ARG A 87 16.76 -24.42 3.48
N PRO A 88 17.51 -25.38 2.90
CA PRO A 88 18.64 -25.07 2.02
C PRO A 88 18.28 -24.19 0.81
N GLU A 89 17.04 -24.23 0.32
CA GLU A 89 16.59 -23.35 -0.77
C GLU A 89 16.47 -21.89 -0.33
N LEU A 90 16.11 -21.65 0.94
CA LEU A 90 16.10 -20.30 1.51
C LEU A 90 17.52 -19.82 1.78
N ASP A 91 18.40 -20.69 2.27
CA ASP A 91 19.80 -20.35 2.51
C ASP A 91 20.49 -19.98 1.17
N ARG A 92 20.24 -20.75 0.08
CA ARG A 92 20.65 -20.41 -1.29
C ARG A 92 20.11 -19.04 -1.72
N LEU A 93 18.81 -18.79 -1.53
CA LEU A 93 18.20 -17.51 -1.90
C LEU A 93 18.84 -16.35 -1.14
N ALA A 94 19.16 -16.52 0.14
CA ALA A 94 19.86 -15.51 0.93
C ALA A 94 21.24 -15.21 0.34
N ASP A 95 22.02 -16.26 0.04
CA ASP A 95 23.36 -16.13 -0.56
C ASP A 95 23.30 -15.43 -1.93
N GLU A 96 22.32 -15.77 -2.76
CA GLU A 96 22.09 -15.11 -4.06
C GLU A 96 21.78 -13.62 -3.90
N LEU A 97 20.87 -13.27 -2.98
CA LEU A 97 20.50 -11.88 -2.75
C LEU A 97 21.66 -11.06 -2.18
N VAL A 98 22.45 -11.61 -1.27
CA VAL A 98 23.66 -10.96 -0.75
C VAL A 98 24.70 -10.78 -1.85
N GLY A 99 24.91 -11.80 -2.71
CA GLY A 99 25.87 -11.74 -3.80
C GLY A 99 25.49 -10.76 -4.91
N VAL A 100 24.21 -10.67 -5.25
CA VAL A 100 23.69 -9.74 -6.27
C VAL A 100 23.58 -8.33 -5.72
N ASN A 101 23.23 -8.19 -4.44
CA ASN A 101 22.97 -6.95 -3.72
C ASN A 101 22.03 -5.98 -4.49
N PRO A 102 20.79 -6.38 -4.83
CA PRO A 102 19.87 -5.55 -5.60
C PRO A 102 19.33 -4.38 -4.77
N ASN A 103 19.04 -3.25 -5.43
CA ASN A 103 18.31 -2.15 -4.80
C ASN A 103 16.85 -2.50 -4.52
N VAL A 104 16.25 -3.38 -5.33
CA VAL A 104 14.87 -3.85 -5.12
C VAL A 104 14.69 -5.32 -5.54
N VAL A 105 13.93 -6.06 -4.74
CA VAL A 105 13.47 -7.41 -5.05
C VAL A 105 11.97 -7.36 -5.38
N ILE A 106 11.61 -7.69 -6.61
CA ILE A 106 10.22 -7.82 -7.04
C ILE A 106 9.74 -9.23 -6.67
N ALA A 107 8.91 -9.32 -5.62
CA ALA A 107 8.40 -10.59 -5.12
C ALA A 107 7.07 -10.96 -5.80
N LEU A 108 7.09 -11.97 -6.66
CA LEU A 108 5.94 -12.41 -7.44
C LEU A 108 5.09 -13.44 -6.68
N GLY A 109 3.95 -13.00 -6.16
CA GLY A 109 2.96 -13.84 -5.50
C GLY A 109 3.25 -14.16 -4.03
N ASN A 110 2.42 -15.05 -3.46
CA ASN A 110 2.44 -15.35 -2.03
C ASN A 110 3.73 -16.01 -1.58
N THR A 111 4.29 -16.94 -2.36
CA THR A 111 5.48 -17.71 -1.94
C THR A 111 6.73 -16.84 -1.85
N ALA A 112 6.95 -15.97 -2.84
CA ALA A 112 8.03 -14.99 -2.80
C ALA A 112 7.86 -14.02 -1.61
N CYS A 113 6.66 -13.47 -1.43
CA CYS A 113 6.35 -12.59 -0.30
C CYS A 113 6.53 -13.28 1.06
N TRP A 114 6.11 -14.54 1.18
CA TRP A 114 6.27 -15.36 2.38
C TRP A 114 7.75 -15.57 2.72
N SER A 115 8.60 -15.85 1.73
CA SER A 115 10.02 -16.12 1.95
C SER A 115 10.77 -14.91 2.51
N LEU A 116 10.50 -13.70 1.99
CA LEU A 116 11.24 -12.48 2.36
C LEU A 116 10.56 -11.66 3.47
N LEU A 117 9.23 -11.62 3.51
CA LEU A 117 8.45 -10.76 4.40
C LEU A 117 7.69 -11.54 5.48
N GLY A 118 7.62 -12.87 5.39
CA GLY A 118 6.78 -13.68 6.27
C GLY A 118 5.29 -13.37 6.13
N ARG A 119 4.85 -12.88 4.97
CA ARG A 119 3.46 -12.49 4.74
C ARG A 119 2.86 -13.25 3.57
N THR A 120 1.59 -13.60 3.72
CA THR A 120 0.74 -14.16 2.67
C THR A 120 -0.48 -13.25 2.49
N GLY A 121 -1.18 -13.34 1.36
CA GLY A 121 -2.32 -12.45 1.06
C GLY A 121 -1.88 -11.28 0.19
N ILE A 122 -1.40 -11.61 -1.01
CA ILE A 122 -0.77 -10.66 -1.94
C ILE A 122 -1.60 -9.39 -2.20
N SER A 123 -2.93 -9.50 -2.26
CA SER A 123 -3.83 -8.35 -2.50
C SER A 123 -3.73 -7.26 -1.44
N ALA A 124 -3.32 -7.59 -0.21
CA ALA A 124 -3.18 -6.64 0.88
C ALA A 124 -1.81 -5.96 0.95
N VAL A 125 -0.78 -6.55 0.34
CA VAL A 125 0.63 -6.13 0.49
C VAL A 125 1.28 -5.65 -0.80
N ARG A 126 0.66 -5.92 -1.96
CA ARG A 126 1.21 -5.56 -3.27
C ARG A 126 1.28 -4.05 -3.49
N GLY A 127 2.23 -3.63 -4.33
CA GLY A 127 2.43 -2.23 -4.73
C GLY A 127 3.03 -1.32 -3.68
N THR A 128 3.47 -1.89 -2.56
CA THR A 128 4.16 -1.15 -1.49
C THR A 128 5.46 -1.85 -1.13
N THR A 129 6.56 -1.10 -1.17
CA THR A 129 7.88 -1.58 -0.78
C THR A 129 7.95 -1.90 0.71
N GLN A 130 8.73 -2.89 1.13
CA GLN A 130 8.95 -3.24 2.54
C GLN A 130 10.37 -3.77 2.69
N LEU A 131 11.00 -3.60 3.85
CA LEU A 131 12.27 -4.29 4.11
C LEU A 131 11.99 -5.76 4.40
N SER A 132 12.83 -6.63 3.84
CA SER A 132 12.81 -8.06 4.14
C SER A 132 13.16 -8.29 5.61
N THR A 133 12.47 -9.25 6.22
CA THR A 133 12.60 -9.59 7.65
C THR A 133 12.85 -11.08 7.88
N HIS A 134 12.81 -11.88 6.81
CA HIS A 134 12.93 -13.34 6.87
C HIS A 134 14.21 -13.79 6.17
N THR A 135 14.14 -14.55 5.07
CA THR A 135 15.27 -15.29 4.45
C THR A 135 16.60 -14.53 4.48
N VAL A 136 16.56 -13.24 4.19
CA VAL A 136 17.63 -12.29 4.45
C VAL A 136 17.02 -10.96 4.87
N SER A 137 17.66 -10.19 5.76
CA SER A 137 17.15 -8.89 6.21
C SER A 137 17.57 -7.74 5.30
N ASP A 138 16.89 -6.61 5.44
CA ASP A 138 17.30 -5.28 4.92
C ASP A 138 17.35 -5.12 3.39
N PHE A 139 16.75 -6.06 2.64
CA PHE A 139 16.49 -5.87 1.22
C PHE A 139 15.13 -5.23 1.00
N LYS A 140 15.07 -4.23 0.11
CA LYS A 140 13.81 -3.60 -0.27
C LYS A 140 13.02 -4.53 -1.20
N VAL A 141 11.84 -4.95 -0.75
CA VAL A 141 10.96 -5.88 -1.46
C VAL A 141 9.71 -5.17 -1.94
N LEU A 142 9.37 -5.27 -3.23
CA LEU A 142 8.08 -4.85 -3.78
C LEU A 142 7.26 -6.09 -4.15
N PRO A 143 6.19 -6.42 -3.41
CA PRO A 143 5.31 -7.53 -3.76
C PRO A 143 4.38 -7.16 -4.93
N THR A 144 4.14 -8.11 -5.83
CA THR A 144 3.07 -8.00 -6.84
C THR A 144 2.51 -9.39 -7.21
N TYR A 145 1.47 -9.45 -8.04
CA TYR A 145 0.88 -10.71 -8.46
C TYR A 145 1.85 -11.54 -9.31
N HIS A 146 1.77 -12.85 -9.16
CA HIS A 146 2.53 -13.77 -9.99
C HIS A 146 1.97 -13.78 -11.43
N PRO A 147 2.81 -13.82 -12.50
CA PRO A 147 2.34 -13.85 -13.89
C PRO A 147 1.37 -14.99 -14.20
N ALA A 148 1.54 -16.15 -13.56
CA ALA A 148 0.57 -17.25 -13.67
C ALA A 148 -0.84 -16.88 -13.16
N ALA A 149 -0.96 -15.96 -12.20
CA ALA A 149 -2.25 -15.44 -11.77
C ALA A 149 -2.85 -14.51 -12.83
N VAL A 150 -2.03 -13.68 -13.48
CA VAL A 150 -2.46 -12.85 -14.63
C VAL A 150 -2.97 -13.70 -15.78
N GLY A 151 -2.33 -14.85 -16.05
CA GLY A 151 -2.81 -15.79 -17.06
C GLY A 151 -4.18 -16.43 -16.73
N ARG A 152 -4.58 -16.45 -15.46
CA ARG A 152 -5.91 -16.91 -15.01
C ARG A 152 -6.94 -15.78 -14.96
N ASP A 153 -6.49 -14.58 -14.62
CA ASP A 153 -7.29 -13.38 -14.50
C ASP A 153 -6.55 -12.19 -15.09
N TRP A 154 -6.91 -11.85 -16.33
CA TRP A 154 -6.26 -10.79 -17.09
C TRP A 154 -6.49 -9.40 -16.49
N THR A 155 -7.53 -9.22 -15.65
CA THR A 155 -7.80 -7.95 -14.97
C THR A 155 -6.69 -7.55 -13.99
N LEU A 156 -5.83 -8.52 -13.60
CA LEU A 156 -4.66 -8.26 -12.77
C LEU A 156 -3.50 -7.62 -13.53
N ARG A 157 -3.45 -7.76 -14.87
CA ARG A 157 -2.31 -7.32 -15.66
C ARG A 157 -1.99 -5.83 -15.52
N PRO A 158 -2.97 -4.90 -15.64
CA PRO A 158 -2.68 -3.47 -15.48
C PRO A 158 -2.14 -3.16 -14.07
N ILE A 159 -2.62 -3.88 -13.06
CA ILE A 159 -2.16 -3.75 -11.66
C ILE A 159 -0.69 -4.14 -11.54
N VAL A 160 -0.30 -5.28 -12.14
CA VAL A 160 1.10 -5.72 -12.15
C VAL A 160 1.98 -4.73 -12.88
N VAL A 161 1.56 -4.20 -14.02
CA VAL A 161 2.34 -3.19 -14.77
C VAL A 161 2.54 -1.93 -13.93
N VAL A 162 1.50 -1.42 -13.25
CA VAL A 162 1.62 -0.27 -12.33
C VAL A 162 2.59 -0.56 -11.18
N ASP A 163 2.52 -1.75 -10.58
CA ASP A 163 3.45 -2.17 -9.53
C ASP A 163 4.90 -2.28 -10.05
N LEU A 164 5.11 -2.75 -11.28
CA LEU A 164 6.42 -2.83 -11.92
C LEU A 164 6.98 -1.43 -12.26
N MET A 165 6.14 -0.49 -12.69
CA MET A 165 6.56 0.91 -12.88
C MET A 165 7.06 1.53 -11.57
N LYS A 166 6.40 1.22 -10.45
CA LYS A 166 6.92 1.59 -9.12
C LYS A 166 8.23 0.90 -8.81
N ALA A 167 8.34 -0.40 -9.09
CA ALA A 167 9.59 -1.14 -8.86
C ALA A 167 10.75 -0.55 -9.66
N LYS A 168 10.50 -0.10 -10.90
CA LYS A 168 11.50 0.59 -11.71
C LYS A 168 12.00 1.85 -11.03
N ARG A 169 11.08 2.73 -10.59
CA ARG A 169 11.44 3.95 -9.84
C ARG A 169 12.19 3.62 -8.55
N GLU A 170 11.70 2.65 -7.78
CA GLU A 170 12.31 2.21 -6.52
C GLU A 170 13.69 1.57 -6.71
N SER A 171 13.99 1.03 -7.90
CA SER A 171 15.30 0.43 -8.18
C SER A 171 16.45 1.45 -8.27
N GLU A 172 16.15 2.74 -8.36
CA GLU A 172 17.16 3.80 -8.48
C GLU A 172 17.92 4.07 -7.17
N TYR A 173 17.39 3.60 -6.04
CA TYR A 173 17.96 3.81 -4.72
C TYR A 173 17.78 2.58 -3.84
N ALA A 174 18.79 2.23 -3.04
CA ALA A 174 18.71 1.08 -2.14
C ALA A 174 17.79 1.36 -0.93
N GLU A 175 17.71 2.61 -0.47
CA GLU A 175 16.97 2.93 0.74
C GLU A 175 15.46 2.74 0.57
N LEU A 176 14.78 2.38 1.66
CA LEU A 176 13.33 2.48 1.72
C LEU A 176 12.94 3.93 2.02
N ARG A 177 12.35 4.62 1.04
CA ARG A 177 11.89 6.00 1.20
C ARG A 177 10.40 6.04 1.48
N ARG A 178 10.01 6.88 2.45
CA ARG A 178 8.62 7.21 2.74
C ARG A 178 8.45 8.72 2.71
N PRO A 179 7.33 9.21 2.17
CA PRO A 179 6.99 10.62 2.30
C PRO A 179 6.92 10.98 3.78
N LYS A 180 7.65 12.03 4.18
CA LYS A 180 7.54 12.59 5.52
C LYS A 180 6.32 13.50 5.54
N ARG A 181 5.47 13.36 6.55
CA ARG A 181 4.28 14.20 6.70
C ARG A 181 4.18 14.85 8.06
N GLU A 182 3.76 16.09 8.05
CA GLU A 182 3.34 16.84 9.23
C GLU A 182 1.82 16.78 9.31
N ILE A 183 1.27 16.09 10.31
CA ILE A 183 -0.18 16.00 10.51
C ILE A 183 -0.53 16.63 11.84
N TRP A 184 -1.28 17.73 11.81
CA TRP A 184 -1.77 18.41 12.99
C TRP A 184 -2.99 17.64 13.52
N ILE A 185 -2.71 16.77 14.49
CA ILE A 185 -3.70 16.00 15.24
C ILE A 185 -3.91 16.66 16.60
N GLU A 186 -5.17 16.68 17.06
CA GLU A 186 -5.54 17.35 18.31
C GLU A 186 -5.20 18.86 18.34
N PRO A 187 -5.65 19.64 17.34
CA PRO A 187 -5.41 21.08 17.31
C PRO A 187 -6.19 21.83 18.39
N THR A 188 -5.66 22.97 18.82
CA THR A 188 -6.45 24.03 19.47
C THR A 188 -7.21 24.85 18.41
N ILE A 189 -8.15 25.70 18.84
CA ILE A 189 -8.83 26.62 17.91
C ILE A 189 -7.85 27.56 17.22
N GLN A 190 -6.81 28.02 17.93
CA GLN A 190 -5.78 28.89 17.33
C GLN A 190 -4.98 28.14 16.26
N ASP A 191 -4.70 26.85 16.47
CA ASP A 191 -3.99 26.03 15.48
C ASP A 191 -4.80 25.89 14.19
N LEU A 192 -6.13 25.82 14.26
CA LEU A 192 -6.98 25.76 13.07
C LEU A 192 -6.74 26.96 12.14
N TYR A 193 -6.83 28.18 12.69
CA TYR A 193 -6.62 29.40 11.93
C TYR A 193 -5.17 29.57 11.49
N THR A 194 -4.21 29.20 12.35
CA THR A 194 -2.78 29.24 12.02
C THR A 194 -2.47 28.30 10.86
N PHE A 195 -3.07 27.11 10.82
CA PHE A 195 -2.89 26.15 9.74
C PHE A 195 -3.50 26.66 8.43
N ASP A 196 -4.69 27.28 8.47
CA ASP A 196 -5.29 27.89 7.29
C ASP A 196 -4.38 28.97 6.70
N GLU A 197 -3.94 29.93 7.52
CA GLU A 197 -3.05 31.01 7.09
C GLU A 197 -1.71 30.50 6.54
N LYS A 198 -1.14 29.47 7.18
CA LYS A 198 0.19 28.97 6.83
C LYS A 198 0.19 28.06 5.60
N TYR A 199 -0.84 27.21 5.45
CA TYR A 199 -0.78 26.09 4.52
C TYR A 199 -1.95 25.99 3.55
N ILE A 200 -3.16 26.40 3.93
CA ILE A 200 -4.32 26.23 3.06
C ILE A 200 -4.58 27.47 2.20
N GLN A 201 -4.38 28.66 2.75
CA GLN A 201 -4.48 29.90 1.98
C GLN A 201 -3.39 29.92 0.92
N GLY A 202 -3.82 30.05 -0.34
CA GLY A 202 -2.92 30.05 -1.50
C GLY A 202 -2.50 28.66 -1.99
N SER A 203 -3.01 27.56 -1.41
CA SER A 203 -2.79 26.23 -1.99
C SER A 203 -3.55 26.08 -3.31
N ASP A 204 -3.05 25.22 -4.20
CA ASP A 204 -3.70 24.96 -5.50
C ASP A 204 -4.97 24.12 -5.36
N ILE A 205 -4.98 23.24 -4.35
CA ILE A 205 -6.06 22.30 -4.08
C ILE A 205 -6.15 22.03 -2.58
N LEU A 206 -7.32 21.62 -2.11
CA LEU A 206 -7.54 21.17 -0.74
C LEU A 206 -8.24 19.81 -0.74
N SER A 207 -7.52 18.77 -0.35
CA SER A 207 -8.11 17.47 -0.09
C SER A 207 -8.96 17.52 1.17
N VAL A 208 -10.15 16.93 1.10
CA VAL A 208 -11.11 16.86 2.20
C VAL A 208 -11.60 15.43 2.35
N ASP A 209 -11.68 14.97 3.60
CA ASP A 209 -12.21 13.67 3.96
C ASP A 209 -13.01 13.80 5.27
N ILE A 210 -14.15 13.12 5.38
CA ILE A 210 -14.93 13.09 6.64
C ILE A 210 -14.97 11.68 7.20
N GLU A 211 -14.79 11.58 8.51
CA GLU A 211 -15.03 10.33 9.23
C GLU A 211 -16.38 10.43 9.94
N THR A 212 -17.18 9.36 9.88
CA THR A 212 -18.52 9.32 10.47
C THR A 212 -18.68 8.12 11.40
N ALA A 213 -19.48 8.30 12.45
CA ALA A 213 -19.94 7.22 13.32
C ALA A 213 -21.43 7.38 13.58
N GLY A 214 -22.24 6.43 13.11
CA GLY A 214 -23.69 6.55 13.12
C GLY A 214 -24.15 7.69 12.20
N ASN A 215 -24.85 8.68 12.75
CA ASN A 215 -25.35 9.84 12.02
C ASN A 215 -24.61 11.14 12.39
N GLN A 216 -23.34 11.04 12.78
CA GLN A 216 -22.51 12.15 13.24
C GLN A 216 -21.12 12.09 12.60
N ILE A 217 -20.56 13.24 12.25
CA ILE A 217 -19.15 13.41 11.88
C ILE A 217 -18.30 13.32 13.15
N THR A 218 -17.28 12.46 13.13
CA THR A 218 -16.31 12.32 14.22
C THR A 218 -15.12 13.25 14.06
N CYS A 219 -14.66 13.43 12.82
CA CYS A 219 -13.62 14.39 12.47
C CYS A 219 -13.67 14.70 10.97
N ILE A 220 -13.00 15.79 10.57
CA ILE A 220 -12.81 16.17 9.17
C ILE A 220 -11.33 16.40 8.94
N GLY A 221 -10.78 15.76 7.91
CA GLY A 221 -9.41 15.93 7.45
C GLY A 221 -9.31 16.97 6.34
N PHE A 222 -8.25 17.77 6.38
CA PHE A 222 -7.89 18.76 5.38
C PHE A 222 -6.42 18.58 5.01
N ALA A 223 -6.09 18.43 3.73
CA ALA A 223 -4.69 18.37 3.28
C ALA A 223 -4.49 19.27 2.05
N PRO A 224 -3.77 20.40 2.18
CA PRO A 224 -3.46 21.28 1.05
C PRO A 224 -2.30 20.77 0.18
N SER A 225 -1.52 19.79 0.66
CA SER A 225 -0.45 19.13 -0.09
C SER A 225 -0.27 17.67 0.34
N GLU A 226 0.66 16.96 -0.30
CA GLU A 226 1.02 15.59 0.09
C GLU A 226 1.86 15.50 1.39
N GLU A 227 2.37 16.63 1.88
CA GLU A 227 3.30 16.71 3.01
C GLU A 227 2.64 17.16 4.31
N VAL A 228 1.53 17.89 4.24
CA VAL A 228 0.90 18.50 5.41
C VAL A 228 -0.60 18.25 5.47
N GLY A 229 -1.12 17.98 6.67
CA GLY A 229 -2.55 17.78 6.90
C GLY A 229 -3.01 18.26 8.27
N LEU A 230 -4.28 18.58 8.36
CA LEU A 230 -4.99 19.00 9.57
C LEU A 230 -6.18 18.07 9.80
N VAL A 231 -6.33 17.57 11.02
CA VAL A 231 -7.54 16.87 11.43
C VAL A 231 -8.30 17.74 12.42
N VAL A 232 -9.56 18.05 12.09
CA VAL A 232 -10.48 18.76 12.97
C VAL A 232 -11.39 17.73 13.65
N PRO A 233 -11.09 17.31 14.89
CA PRO A 233 -11.91 16.36 15.63
C PRO A 233 -13.16 17.01 16.26
N PHE A 234 -14.23 16.23 16.35
CA PHE A 234 -15.47 16.58 17.05
C PHE A 234 -15.84 15.54 18.10
N LEU A 235 -15.45 14.27 17.88
CA LEU A 235 -15.67 13.19 18.83
C LEU A 235 -14.34 12.67 19.40
N ASP A 236 -14.31 12.48 20.72
CA ASP A 236 -13.19 11.88 21.45
C ASP A 236 -13.70 10.80 22.41
N ALA A 237 -13.56 9.53 22.04
CA ALA A 237 -14.05 8.40 22.83
C ALA A 237 -13.35 8.26 24.21
N ARG A 238 -12.22 8.93 24.43
CA ARG A 238 -11.49 8.92 25.71
C ARG A 238 -12.17 9.81 26.76
N LYS A 239 -13.00 10.77 26.33
CA LYS A 239 -13.63 11.76 27.21
C LYS A 239 -15.05 11.31 27.62
N PRO A 240 -15.48 11.56 28.88
CA PRO A 240 -16.81 11.14 29.35
C PRO A 240 -17.98 11.69 28.52
N LYS A 241 -17.88 12.96 28.08
CA LYS A 241 -18.89 13.61 27.24
C LYS A 241 -18.73 13.30 25.76
N ARG A 242 -17.67 12.58 25.39
CA ARG A 242 -17.27 12.24 24.02
C ARG A 242 -17.05 13.42 23.06
N SER A 243 -17.18 14.67 23.48
CA SER A 243 -16.76 15.82 22.68
C SER A 243 -15.25 16.02 22.80
N TYR A 244 -14.60 16.29 21.67
CA TYR A 244 -13.18 16.63 21.66
C TYR A 244 -12.93 18.02 22.28
N TRP A 245 -13.77 19.00 22.00
CA TRP A 245 -13.58 20.38 22.44
C TRP A 245 -13.94 20.55 23.93
N PRO A 246 -13.27 21.47 24.65
CA PRO A 246 -13.44 21.61 26.09
C PRO A 246 -14.86 22.08 26.47
N ASP A 247 -15.45 22.92 25.62
CA ASP A 247 -16.80 23.45 25.79
C ASP A 247 -17.51 23.67 24.45
N ALA A 248 -18.81 23.99 24.53
CA ALA A 248 -19.65 24.20 23.37
C ALA A 248 -19.27 25.46 22.56
N SER A 249 -18.60 26.44 23.17
CA SER A 249 -18.14 27.64 22.45
C SER A 249 -17.00 27.29 21.51
N ASP A 250 -16.04 26.49 21.98
CA ASP A 250 -14.92 26.04 21.15
C ASP A 250 -15.37 25.05 20.09
N GLU A 251 -16.27 24.12 20.43
CA GLU A 251 -16.87 23.24 19.42
C GLU A 251 -17.59 24.04 18.32
N PHE A 252 -18.34 25.08 18.70
CA PHE A 252 -18.99 25.98 17.75
C PHE A 252 -17.97 26.70 16.85
N LYS A 253 -16.87 27.20 17.41
CA LYS A 253 -15.80 27.85 16.62
C LYS A 253 -15.16 26.87 15.62
N ALA A 254 -14.94 25.62 16.02
CA ALA A 254 -14.40 24.60 15.13
C ALA A 254 -15.37 24.29 13.96
N TRP A 255 -16.68 24.23 14.24
CA TRP A 255 -17.69 24.10 13.18
C TRP A 255 -17.75 25.31 12.25
N VAL A 256 -17.66 26.53 12.80
CA VAL A 256 -17.62 27.76 12.01
C VAL A 256 -16.38 27.77 11.10
N PHE A 257 -15.21 27.38 11.62
CA PHE A 257 -13.98 27.25 10.85
C PHE A 257 -14.13 26.23 9.70
N THR A 258 -14.57 25.02 10.01
CA THR A 258 -14.82 23.97 9.00
C THR A 258 -15.78 24.44 7.91
N ARG A 259 -16.89 25.07 8.31
CA ARG A 259 -17.87 25.61 7.38
C ARG A 259 -17.23 26.67 6.48
N PHE A 260 -16.46 27.59 7.05
CA PHE A 260 -15.74 28.62 6.30
C PHE A 260 -14.82 28.01 5.24
N LEU A 261 -14.03 26.98 5.57
CA LEU A 261 -13.14 26.31 4.61
C LEU A 261 -13.88 25.59 3.47
N LEU A 262 -15.03 24.98 3.77
CA LEU A 262 -15.80 24.23 2.79
C LEU A 262 -16.66 25.13 1.89
N GLU A 263 -17.20 26.22 2.44
CA GLU A 263 -18.06 27.18 1.73
C GLU A 263 -17.26 28.25 0.95
N ARG A 264 -15.96 28.46 1.23
CA ARG A 264 -15.17 29.38 0.40
C ARG A 264 -14.93 28.82 -1.00
N ALA A 265 -14.73 29.71 -1.99
CA ALA A 265 -14.52 29.29 -3.38
C ALA A 265 -13.12 28.72 -3.65
N LEU A 266 -12.09 29.24 -2.97
CA LEU A 266 -10.70 28.82 -3.15
C LEU A 266 -10.07 28.39 -1.82
N PRO A 267 -9.17 27.39 -1.82
CA PRO A 267 -8.82 26.54 -2.97
C PRO A 267 -9.99 25.62 -3.41
N PRO A 268 -9.96 25.10 -4.65
CA PRO A 268 -10.84 24.02 -5.08
C PRO A 268 -10.69 22.78 -4.19
N LYS A 269 -11.79 22.08 -3.93
CA LYS A 269 -11.77 20.88 -3.09
C LYS A 269 -11.59 19.60 -3.92
N LEU A 270 -10.78 18.70 -3.38
CA LEU A 270 -10.60 17.32 -3.82
C LEU A 270 -11.21 16.38 -2.79
N PHE A 271 -11.93 15.37 -3.23
CA PHE A 271 -12.44 14.29 -2.37
C PHE A 271 -12.00 12.92 -2.91
N GLN A 272 -12.18 11.89 -2.09
CA GLN A 272 -12.20 10.51 -2.52
C GLN A 272 -13.58 9.94 -2.18
N ASN A 273 -14.48 9.85 -3.17
CA ASN A 273 -15.90 9.52 -2.98
C ASN A 273 -16.77 10.69 -2.43
N GLY A 274 -16.49 11.90 -2.89
CA GLY A 274 -17.15 13.14 -2.46
C GLY A 274 -18.67 13.15 -2.64
N LEU A 275 -19.26 12.26 -3.45
CA LEU A 275 -20.71 12.08 -3.51
C LEU A 275 -21.28 11.78 -2.11
N TYR A 276 -20.60 10.95 -1.32
CA TYR A 276 -20.99 10.65 0.05
C TYR A 276 -20.73 11.85 0.96
N ASP A 277 -19.48 12.34 1.00
CA ASP A 277 -19.04 13.37 1.93
C ASP A 277 -19.83 14.67 1.78
N ILE A 278 -19.95 15.17 0.55
CA ILE A 278 -20.65 16.42 0.23
C ILE A 278 -22.13 16.29 0.56
N SER A 279 -22.75 15.15 0.24
CA SER A 279 -24.15 14.90 0.56
C SER A 279 -24.38 14.86 2.07
N PHE A 280 -23.46 14.25 2.83
CA PHE A 280 -23.57 14.14 4.29
C PHE A 280 -23.39 15.52 4.95
N LEU A 281 -22.37 16.29 4.55
CA LEU A 281 -22.12 17.66 5.01
C LEU A 281 -23.35 18.56 4.79
N LEU A 282 -23.97 18.47 3.61
CA LEU A 282 -25.16 19.26 3.31
C LEU A 282 -26.39 18.79 4.09
N ARG A 283 -26.68 17.48 4.09
CA ARG A 283 -27.92 16.94 4.68
C ARG A 283 -27.91 16.98 6.21
N ALA A 284 -26.79 16.61 6.84
CA ALA A 284 -26.72 16.47 8.29
C ALA A 284 -26.29 17.76 9.00
N TYR A 285 -25.48 18.61 8.34
CA TYR A 285 -24.90 19.81 8.96
C TYR A 285 -25.24 21.11 8.24
N GLY A 286 -25.92 21.07 7.09
CA GLY A 286 -26.27 22.27 6.32
C GLY A 286 -25.06 23.01 5.74
N ILE A 287 -23.91 22.34 5.64
CA ILE A 287 -22.66 22.89 5.11
C ILE A 287 -22.63 22.68 3.60
N ARG A 288 -22.50 23.76 2.83
CA ARG A 288 -22.38 23.68 1.37
C ARG A 288 -20.90 23.55 1.00
N VAL A 289 -20.56 22.58 0.17
CA VAL A 289 -19.20 22.49 -0.38
C VAL A 289 -19.17 23.23 -1.71
N ASN A 290 -18.49 24.37 -1.74
CA ASN A 290 -18.35 25.18 -2.94
C ASN A 290 -17.07 24.80 -3.69
N ASN A 291 -17.07 24.79 -5.02
CA ASN A 291 -15.89 24.46 -5.84
C ASN A 291 -15.27 23.08 -5.52
N ALA A 292 -16.10 22.05 -5.32
CA ALA A 292 -15.64 20.66 -5.31
C ALA A 292 -15.30 20.24 -6.75
N LEU A 293 -14.03 20.36 -7.11
CA LEU A 293 -13.57 20.27 -8.49
C LEU A 293 -13.16 18.84 -8.87
N HIS A 294 -12.55 18.12 -7.94
CA HIS A 294 -11.93 16.84 -8.23
C HIS A 294 -12.41 15.74 -7.27
N ASP A 295 -12.52 14.54 -7.81
CA ASP A 295 -12.73 13.32 -7.04
C ASP A 295 -11.79 12.25 -7.56
N SER A 296 -10.85 11.79 -6.73
CA SER A 296 -9.81 10.83 -7.13
C SER A 296 -10.39 9.48 -7.57
N MET A 297 -11.55 9.06 -7.04
CA MET A 297 -12.25 7.86 -7.47
C MET A 297 -12.81 8.03 -8.90
N LEU A 298 -13.36 9.20 -9.22
CA LEU A 298 -13.85 9.51 -10.57
C LEU A 298 -12.70 9.74 -11.56
N LEU A 299 -11.65 10.46 -11.15
CA LEU A 299 -10.45 10.67 -11.96
C LEU A 299 -9.78 9.36 -12.33
N HIS A 300 -9.62 8.44 -11.35
CA HIS A 300 -9.08 7.12 -11.64
C HIS A 300 -10.00 6.32 -12.57
N HIS A 301 -11.31 6.38 -12.37
CA HIS A 301 -12.26 5.67 -13.22
C HIS A 301 -12.22 6.16 -14.67
N ALA A 302 -11.96 7.45 -14.91
CA ALA A 302 -11.77 8.00 -16.25
C ALA A 302 -10.49 7.48 -16.93
N LEU A 303 -9.42 7.26 -16.16
CA LEU A 303 -8.14 6.72 -16.64
C LEU A 303 -8.15 5.21 -16.84
N GLN A 304 -8.74 4.48 -15.90
CA GLN A 304 -8.72 3.02 -15.80
C GLN A 304 -10.12 2.51 -15.37
N PRO A 305 -11.08 2.45 -16.29
CA PRO A 305 -12.47 2.18 -15.96
C PRO A 305 -12.71 0.78 -15.37
N GLU A 306 -11.84 -0.17 -15.69
CA GLU A 306 -11.92 -1.57 -15.26
C GLU A 306 -11.18 -1.84 -13.93
N MET A 307 -10.34 -0.92 -13.46
CA MET A 307 -9.60 -1.09 -12.21
C MET A 307 -10.47 -0.74 -10.99
N LEU A 308 -10.12 -1.35 -9.86
CA LEU A 308 -10.70 -0.98 -8.57
C LEU A 308 -10.43 0.51 -8.28
N LYS A 309 -11.34 1.16 -7.56
CA LYS A 309 -11.26 2.61 -7.31
C LYS A 309 -11.44 3.01 -5.85
N GLY A 310 -11.43 2.01 -4.96
CA GLY A 310 -11.42 2.25 -3.53
C GLY A 310 -10.09 2.89 -3.10
N LEU A 311 -10.13 3.77 -2.11
CA LEU A 311 -8.98 4.54 -1.65
C LEU A 311 -7.76 3.66 -1.33
N GLY A 312 -7.98 2.47 -0.75
CA GLY A 312 -6.89 1.57 -0.36
C GLY A 312 -6.14 1.01 -1.57
N PHE A 313 -6.88 0.76 -2.64
CA PHE A 313 -6.33 0.34 -3.91
C PHE A 313 -5.62 1.51 -4.61
N LEU A 314 -6.25 2.68 -4.68
CA LEU A 314 -5.60 3.86 -5.28
C LEU A 314 -4.31 4.24 -4.55
N GLY A 315 -4.31 4.23 -3.22
CA GLY A 315 -3.12 4.44 -2.41
C GLY A 315 -2.00 3.49 -2.81
N SER A 316 -2.29 2.20 -2.85
CA SER A 316 -1.29 1.21 -3.28
C SER A 316 -0.82 1.37 -4.74
N CYS A 317 -1.56 2.06 -5.61
CA CYS A 317 -1.18 2.32 -7.02
C CYS A 317 -0.46 3.65 -7.22
N TYR A 318 -0.74 4.66 -6.40
CA TYR A 318 -0.24 6.03 -6.61
C TYR A 318 0.67 6.55 -5.49
N THR A 319 0.69 5.91 -4.32
CA THR A 319 1.54 6.30 -3.19
C THR A 319 2.57 5.22 -2.86
N ASP A 320 3.63 5.61 -2.16
CA ASP A 320 4.70 4.70 -1.73
C ASP A 320 4.47 4.18 -0.30
N GLU A 321 3.21 4.09 0.07
CA GLU A 321 2.79 3.77 1.42
C GLU A 321 1.93 2.53 1.50
N ARG A 322 1.99 1.89 2.66
CA ARG A 322 1.12 0.77 2.98
C ARG A 322 -0.31 1.29 3.06
N ASN A 323 -1.28 0.42 2.85
CA ASN A 323 -2.67 0.73 3.17
C ASN A 323 -2.75 1.23 4.61
N TRP A 324 -3.25 2.44 4.86
CA TRP A 324 -3.28 3.06 6.20
C TRP A 324 -4.08 2.24 7.21
N LYS A 325 -5.02 1.39 6.76
CA LYS A 325 -5.70 0.41 7.64
C LYS A 325 -4.75 -0.63 8.21
N SER A 326 -3.67 -0.95 7.49
CA SER A 326 -2.59 -1.83 7.93
C SER A 326 -1.44 -1.10 8.64
N MET A 327 -1.48 0.24 8.69
CA MET A 327 -0.56 1.07 9.48
C MET A 327 -1.09 1.29 10.91
N ARG A 328 -2.36 1.01 11.17
CA ARG A 328 -2.89 0.98 12.54
C ARG A 328 -2.31 -0.24 13.24
N ASP A 329 -1.17 -0.07 13.88
CA ASP A 329 -0.75 -0.98 14.94
C ASP A 329 -1.71 -0.80 16.11
N THR A 330 -2.10 -1.90 16.75
CA THR A 330 -2.89 -1.89 18.00
C THR A 330 -2.16 -1.18 19.15
N GLU A 331 -0.90 -0.82 18.94
CA GLU A 331 -0.07 -0.01 19.81
C GLU A 331 0.03 1.41 19.23
N THR A 332 -1.05 2.18 19.36
CA THR A 332 -0.91 3.64 19.35
C THR A 332 0.00 4.01 20.52
N ILE A 333 1.25 4.40 20.24
CA ILE A 333 2.08 5.13 21.20
C ILE A 333 1.46 6.54 21.31
N LYS A 334 0.44 6.63 22.16
CA LYS A 334 0.25 7.74 23.09
C LYS A 334 0.15 7.09 24.46
N ALA A 335 1.28 6.58 24.91
CA ALA A 335 1.55 6.51 26.33
C ALA A 335 1.92 7.94 26.75
N ASP A 336 1.28 8.40 27.81
CA ASP A 336 1.45 9.68 28.49
C ASP A 336 2.88 10.25 28.38
N ASP A 337 2.98 11.43 27.74
CA ASP A 337 3.85 12.56 28.14
C ASP A 337 3.42 13.83 27.37
#